data_AF-A0A954LD57-F1
#
_entry.id   AF-A0A954LD57-F1
#
_cell.length_a   1.000
_cell.length_b   1.000
_cell.length_c   1.000
_cell.angle_alpha   90.00
_cell.angle_beta   90.00
_cell.angle_gamma   90.00
#
_symmetry.space_group_name_H-M   'P 1'
#
loop_
_entity.id
_entity.type
_entity.pdbx_description
1 polymer ?
#
loop_
_entity_poly.entity_id
_entity_poly.type
_entity_poly.pdbx_seq_one_letter_code
_entity_poly.pdbx_strand_id
1 'polypeptide(L)'
;TLTRRMQELAFLTPGIHITLKDDRVERTETFHYEEGLVEFVRYLNRTQTPIIQEVIRLSGESEGIQVEIAMQQNDGYTENVRAFANNIYNSDGGTHLSGFRTALTRCLNAYGKKENLFKDITPTGEDFREGLTAIVSVRVPDPKFEAQTKVKLVNPEVEGVVNSVVGEGLARYLEENPGNAKKLIAKGINAAEAREAARKSRDMVRRKGAITTGGLPEKLRDCRSRDLESTELYLVEGDSAGGSADTGRDSSIQAILPLRGKILNVEKAQLVKVLDNQEISNLFRAIGVSPTGSGEEIDISKRRYGRVIVMTDADVDGSHIRTLLLTFLFRHMRELVEGGHIYIAQPPLYRVVQKKKTRYVQTHAQMMRELIDLGIDGTRLTVRSDNTIFVEDNLRRLVELILQMEQPLELLERRGIELRYMQKHAEGADQLPRYRVLWGDSEKWFVEREAAVAFIQEVEAKLEQERHSESDGTEKSAAPETTGHHCQLVDLHEIKTLNEAFNALKDYGFFLKDFIPAGMKNAEPVYPFLIERDDQVVKLTSLRELTAELRKLGERGLTLTRFKGLGEMNSDELWDTSMDPEKRVLLQVRMEDAAAADEIFRVLMGDQVEPRREFIEKHALDVKELDI
;
A
#
# COMPACT_ATOMS: atom_id res chain seq x y z
N THR A 1 -3.43 -10.11 -7.79
CA THR A 1 -4.90 -9.98 -7.95
C THR A 1 -5.31 -10.13 -9.42
N LEU A 2 -6.60 -10.38 -9.71
CA LEU A 2 -7.14 -10.58 -11.07
C LEU A 2 -6.78 -9.46 -12.05
N THR A 3 -6.86 -8.20 -11.61
CA THR A 3 -6.40 -7.02 -12.36
C THR A 3 -5.00 -7.21 -12.94
N ARG A 4 -4.02 -7.53 -12.09
CA ARG A 4 -2.62 -7.73 -12.52
C ARG A 4 -2.53 -8.82 -13.57
N ARG A 5 -3.24 -9.94 -13.37
CA ARG A 5 -3.21 -11.06 -14.32
C ARG A 5 -3.82 -10.69 -15.68
N MET A 6 -4.92 -9.94 -15.67
CA MET A 6 -5.56 -9.46 -16.91
C MET A 6 -4.65 -8.48 -17.66
N GLN A 7 -4.01 -7.57 -16.92
CA GLN A 7 -3.05 -6.63 -17.50
C GLN A 7 -1.82 -7.34 -18.11
N GLU A 8 -1.24 -8.31 -17.40
CA GLU A 8 -0.13 -9.12 -17.93
C GLU A 8 -0.52 -9.87 -19.21
N LEU A 9 -1.73 -10.44 -19.27
CA LEU A 9 -2.21 -11.11 -20.46
C LEU A 9 -2.36 -10.14 -21.64
N ALA A 10 -2.89 -8.93 -21.41
CA ALA A 10 -2.99 -7.91 -22.44
C ALA A 10 -1.60 -7.55 -23.02
N PHE A 11 -0.56 -7.47 -22.19
CA PHE A 11 0.81 -7.25 -22.66
C PHE A 11 1.36 -8.43 -23.49
N LEU A 12 1.08 -9.67 -23.07
CA LEU A 12 1.56 -10.89 -23.73
C LEU A 12 0.82 -11.19 -25.05
N THR A 13 -0.34 -10.58 -25.26
CA THR A 13 -1.15 -10.73 -26.48
C THR A 13 -1.49 -9.37 -27.09
N PRO A 14 -0.57 -8.82 -27.90
CA PRO A 14 -0.74 -7.51 -28.52
C PRO A 14 -2.05 -7.40 -29.31
N GLY A 15 -2.76 -6.28 -29.15
CA GLY A 15 -4.02 -5.98 -29.84
C GLY A 15 -5.29 -6.60 -29.21
N ILE A 16 -5.17 -7.39 -28.14
CA ILE A 16 -6.34 -7.88 -27.40
C ILE A 16 -6.83 -6.81 -26.41
N HIS A 17 -8.13 -6.57 -26.42
CA HIS A 17 -8.82 -5.73 -25.44
C HIS A 17 -9.34 -6.60 -24.29
N ILE A 18 -8.90 -6.30 -23.06
CA ILE A 18 -9.38 -7.00 -21.86
C ILE A 18 -10.05 -5.96 -20.93
N THR A 19 -11.34 -6.14 -20.68
CA THR A 19 -12.09 -5.31 -19.72
C THR A 19 -12.41 -6.12 -18.48
N LEU A 20 -11.97 -5.65 -17.32
CA LEU A 20 -12.30 -6.20 -16.02
C LEU A 20 -13.33 -5.30 -15.33
N LYS A 21 -14.48 -5.87 -14.98
CA LYS A 21 -15.56 -5.20 -14.24
C LYS A 21 -15.74 -5.85 -12.88
N ASP A 22 -15.64 -5.07 -11.81
CA ASP A 22 -15.95 -5.50 -10.44
C ASP A 22 -17.25 -4.84 -9.98
N ASP A 23 -18.36 -5.58 -10.04
CA ASP A 23 -19.70 -5.09 -9.69
C ASP A 23 -19.84 -4.78 -8.18
N ARG A 24 -18.94 -5.26 -7.32
CA ARG A 24 -18.99 -4.99 -5.86
C ARG A 24 -18.60 -3.55 -5.53
N VAL A 25 -17.72 -2.98 -6.35
CA VAL A 25 -17.17 -1.62 -6.20
C VAL A 25 -17.42 -0.76 -7.44
N GLU A 26 -18.28 -1.24 -8.36
CA GLU A 26 -18.59 -0.66 -9.68
C GLU A 26 -17.35 -0.15 -10.46
N ARG A 27 -16.20 -0.81 -10.27
CA ARG A 27 -14.94 -0.42 -10.89
C ARG A 27 -14.78 -1.15 -12.22
N THR A 28 -14.50 -0.40 -13.28
CA THR A 28 -14.17 -0.96 -14.60
C THR A 28 -12.76 -0.54 -15.00
N GLU A 29 -11.95 -1.50 -15.44
CA GLU A 29 -10.61 -1.26 -15.96
C GLU A 29 -10.47 -1.93 -17.32
N THR A 30 -9.87 -1.21 -18.28
CA THR A 30 -9.63 -1.73 -19.63
C THR A 30 -8.14 -1.72 -19.91
N PHE A 31 -7.64 -2.84 -20.44
CA PHE A 31 -6.25 -3.05 -20.83
C PHE A 31 -6.17 -3.30 -22.33
N HIS A 32 -5.38 -2.49 -23.02
CA HIS A 32 -5.09 -2.63 -24.46
C HIS A 32 -3.67 -2.13 -24.72
N TYR A 33 -2.85 -2.97 -25.33
CA TYR A 33 -1.42 -2.74 -25.54
C TYR A 33 -1.03 -3.22 -26.94
N GLU A 34 -0.43 -2.32 -27.73
CA GLU A 34 -0.09 -2.60 -29.14
C GLU A 34 1.36 -3.05 -29.30
N GLU A 35 2.30 -2.46 -28.55
CA GLU A 35 3.72 -2.84 -28.61
C GLU A 35 4.07 -4.04 -27.70
N GLY A 36 3.08 -4.66 -27.05
CA GLY A 36 3.22 -5.93 -26.34
C GLY A 36 4.27 -5.94 -25.23
N LEU A 37 5.29 -6.79 -25.38
CA LEU A 37 6.36 -6.94 -24.38
C LEU A 37 7.17 -5.65 -24.17
N VAL A 38 7.26 -4.77 -25.18
CA VAL A 38 7.96 -3.49 -25.07
C VAL A 38 7.26 -2.59 -24.06
N GLU A 39 5.95 -2.42 -24.19
CA GLU A 39 5.12 -1.69 -23.23
C GLU A 39 5.14 -2.36 -21.86
N PHE A 40 5.22 -3.69 -21.79
CA PHE A 40 5.34 -4.39 -20.52
C PHE A 40 6.63 -4.03 -19.78
N VAL A 41 7.78 -4.03 -20.47
CA VAL A 41 9.05 -3.61 -19.88
C VAL A 41 9.01 -2.15 -19.46
N ARG A 42 8.45 -1.25 -20.29
CA ARG A 42 8.26 0.17 -19.92
C ARG A 42 7.39 0.31 -18.68
N TYR A 43 6.30 -0.44 -18.60
CA TYR A 43 5.41 -0.46 -17.43
C TYR A 43 6.13 -0.92 -16.16
N LEU A 44 6.96 -1.96 -16.24
CA LEU A 44 7.74 -2.45 -15.10
C LEU A 44 8.88 -1.49 -14.70
N ASN A 45 9.43 -0.73 -15.66
CA ASN A 45 10.46 0.27 -15.41
C ASN A 45 9.93 1.65 -15.05
N ARG A 46 8.60 1.87 -14.99
CA ARG A 46 8.02 3.21 -14.71
C ARG A 46 8.48 3.83 -13.39
N THR A 47 8.92 3.02 -12.43
CA THR A 47 9.44 3.46 -11.13
C THR A 47 10.96 3.52 -11.06
N GLN A 48 11.66 3.36 -12.19
CA GLN A 48 13.11 3.30 -12.29
C GLN A 48 13.59 4.22 -13.42
N THR A 49 14.87 4.56 -13.47
CA THR A 49 15.44 5.36 -14.57
C THR A 49 16.14 4.45 -15.57
N PRO A 50 15.67 4.33 -16.83
CA PRO A 50 16.36 3.54 -17.84
C PRO A 50 17.76 4.09 -18.16
N ILE A 51 18.75 3.20 -18.27
CA ILE A 51 20.11 3.56 -18.71
C ILE A 51 20.13 3.89 -20.20
N ILE A 52 19.31 3.14 -20.96
CA ILE A 52 19.05 3.34 -22.38
C ILE A 52 17.54 3.54 -22.56
N GLN A 53 17.15 4.54 -23.34
CA GLN A 53 15.74 4.89 -23.55
C GLN A 53 15.00 3.83 -24.36
N GLU A 54 15.69 3.20 -25.31
CA GLU A 54 15.15 2.13 -26.13
C GLU A 54 15.04 0.82 -25.33
N VAL A 55 13.93 0.10 -25.52
CA VAL A 55 13.76 -1.27 -25.04
C VAL A 55 14.26 -2.22 -26.12
N ILE A 56 15.20 -3.09 -25.78
CA ILE A 56 15.78 -4.05 -26.73
C ILE A 56 14.76 -5.17 -26.95
N ARG A 57 14.33 -5.35 -28.20
CA ARG A 57 13.45 -6.44 -28.61
C ARG A 57 14.24 -7.48 -29.40
N LEU A 58 14.19 -8.73 -28.95
CA LEU A 58 14.78 -9.88 -29.62
C LEU A 58 13.66 -10.86 -29.95
N SER A 59 13.63 -11.35 -31.18
CA SER A 59 12.66 -12.38 -31.58
C SER A 59 13.30 -13.37 -32.55
N GLY A 60 12.81 -14.60 -32.53
CA GLY A 60 13.28 -15.65 -33.42
C GLY A 60 12.43 -16.90 -33.29
N GLU A 61 12.53 -17.77 -34.28
CA GLU A 61 11.87 -19.06 -34.30
C GLU A 61 12.87 -20.12 -34.74
N SER A 62 12.95 -21.22 -34.00
CA SER A 62 13.74 -22.40 -34.37
C SER A 62 13.07 -23.64 -33.83
N GLU A 63 13.12 -24.74 -34.59
CA GLU A 63 12.56 -26.04 -34.18
C GLU A 63 11.07 -25.97 -33.77
N GLY A 64 10.30 -25.04 -34.36
CA GLY A 64 8.89 -24.80 -34.02
C GLY A 64 8.67 -24.11 -32.67
N ILE A 65 9.73 -23.64 -32.01
CA ILE A 65 9.71 -22.86 -30.78
C ILE A 65 9.89 -21.39 -31.14
N GLN A 66 8.90 -20.57 -30.81
CA GLN A 66 8.98 -19.12 -30.98
C GLN A 66 9.50 -18.49 -29.69
N VAL A 67 10.44 -17.56 -29.82
CA VAL A 67 11.04 -16.82 -28.70
C VAL A 67 10.82 -15.33 -28.95
N GLU A 68 10.28 -14.65 -27.95
CA GLU A 68 10.15 -13.20 -27.95
C GLU A 68 10.61 -12.65 -26.61
N ILE A 69 11.55 -11.71 -26.65
CA ILE A 69 12.19 -11.13 -25.48
C ILE A 69 12.19 -9.61 -25.61
N ALA A 70 11.80 -8.93 -24.54
CA ALA A 70 12.01 -7.51 -24.37
C ALA A 70 12.84 -7.28 -23.12
N MET A 71 13.86 -6.41 -23.20
CA MET A 71 14.71 -6.11 -22.06
C MET A 71 15.20 -4.66 -22.05
N GLN A 72 15.37 -4.12 -20.84
CA GLN A 72 15.91 -2.79 -20.62
C GLN A 72 16.55 -2.72 -19.23
N GLN A 73 17.76 -2.16 -19.19
CA GLN A 73 18.49 -1.90 -17.95
C GLN A 73 18.08 -0.55 -17.36
N ASN A 74 17.98 -0.53 -16.04
CA ASN A 74 17.74 0.67 -15.25
C ASN A 74 18.86 0.91 -14.24
N ASP A 75 18.80 2.06 -13.58
CA ASP A 75 19.73 2.50 -12.54
C ASP A 75 19.61 1.72 -11.22
N GLY A 76 18.55 0.92 -11.06
CA GLY A 76 18.31 0.08 -9.90
C GLY A 76 19.34 -1.04 -9.71
N TYR A 77 19.15 -1.77 -8.61
CA TYR A 77 20.06 -2.83 -8.14
C TYR A 77 19.44 -4.23 -8.15
N THR A 78 18.15 -4.33 -8.44
CA THR A 78 17.41 -5.59 -8.40
C THR A 78 17.17 -6.14 -9.80
N GLU A 79 17.29 -7.46 -9.96
CA GLU A 79 16.90 -8.17 -11.18
C GLU A 79 15.37 -8.33 -11.20
N ASN A 80 14.71 -7.95 -12.30
CA ASN A 80 13.29 -8.15 -12.53
C ASN A 80 13.07 -8.87 -13.88
N VAL A 81 13.40 -10.16 -13.92
CA VAL A 81 13.23 -10.99 -15.11
C VAL A 81 12.01 -11.89 -14.92
N ARG A 82 11.04 -11.78 -15.84
CA ARG A 82 9.83 -12.60 -15.83
C ARG A 82 9.82 -13.54 -17.02
N ALA A 83 9.61 -14.82 -16.74
CA ALA A 83 9.67 -15.89 -17.73
C ALA A 83 8.28 -16.47 -17.98
N PHE A 84 7.91 -16.64 -19.24
CA PHE A 84 6.59 -17.10 -19.66
C PHE A 84 6.71 -18.18 -20.73
N ALA A 85 5.97 -19.27 -20.56
CA ALA A 85 5.77 -20.30 -21.57
C ALA A 85 4.29 -20.38 -21.95
N ASN A 86 3.96 -20.17 -23.21
CA ASN A 86 2.58 -20.17 -23.72
C ASN A 86 1.64 -19.24 -22.90
N ASN A 87 2.08 -18.02 -22.61
CA ASN A 87 1.39 -17.01 -21.78
C ASN A 87 1.20 -17.37 -20.29
N ILE A 88 1.80 -18.47 -19.82
CA ILE A 88 1.78 -18.88 -18.42
C ILE A 88 3.06 -18.39 -17.75
N TYR A 89 2.92 -17.67 -16.63
CA TYR A 89 4.06 -17.19 -15.85
C TYR A 89 4.74 -18.36 -15.13
N ASN A 90 6.04 -18.51 -15.30
CA ASN A 90 6.85 -19.53 -14.66
C ASN A 90 7.67 -18.86 -13.54
N SER A 91 7.15 -18.84 -12.31
CA SER A 91 7.77 -18.16 -11.16
C SER A 91 9.17 -18.66 -10.85
N ASP A 92 9.41 -19.96 -11.04
CA ASP A 92 10.69 -20.63 -10.75
C ASP A 92 11.57 -20.66 -12.01
N GLY A 93 11.10 -20.04 -13.10
CA GLY A 93 11.78 -19.96 -14.38
C GLY A 93 11.78 -21.28 -15.14
N GLY A 94 12.97 -21.80 -15.44
CA GLY A 94 13.16 -23.03 -16.22
C GLY A 94 14.20 -22.89 -17.31
N THR A 95 14.15 -23.79 -18.28
CA THR A 95 15.14 -23.92 -19.36
C THR A 95 15.27 -22.65 -20.22
N HIS A 96 14.16 -22.03 -20.58
CA HIS A 96 14.12 -20.72 -21.23
C HIS A 96 14.85 -19.60 -20.45
N LEU A 97 14.64 -19.50 -19.13
CA LEU A 97 15.33 -18.51 -18.30
C LEU A 97 16.84 -18.78 -18.21
N SER A 98 17.24 -20.05 -18.06
CA SER A 98 18.65 -20.47 -18.06
C SER A 98 19.34 -20.11 -19.38
N GLY A 99 18.69 -20.39 -20.50
CA GLY A 99 19.18 -20.07 -21.85
C GLY A 99 19.39 -18.57 -22.04
N PHE A 100 18.41 -17.75 -21.61
CA PHE A 100 18.52 -16.30 -21.63
C PHE A 100 19.70 -15.79 -20.80
N ARG A 101 19.81 -16.20 -19.53
CA ARG A 101 20.87 -15.75 -18.61
C ARG A 101 22.27 -16.11 -19.12
N THR A 102 22.42 -17.32 -19.66
CA THR A 102 23.68 -17.80 -20.22
C THR A 102 24.07 -17.01 -21.47
N ALA A 103 23.14 -16.79 -22.40
CA ALA A 103 23.41 -16.03 -23.62
C ALA A 103 23.71 -14.56 -23.35
N LEU A 104 22.95 -13.91 -22.47
CA LEU A 104 23.17 -12.53 -22.04
C LEU A 104 24.60 -12.34 -21.51
N THR A 105 24.99 -13.19 -20.54
CA THR A 105 26.31 -13.13 -19.91
C THR A 105 27.43 -13.36 -20.92
N ARG A 106 27.25 -14.33 -21.84
CA ARG A 106 28.24 -14.66 -22.87
C ARG A 106 28.41 -13.51 -23.86
N CYS A 107 27.33 -12.93 -24.37
CA CYS A 107 27.40 -11.87 -25.37
C CYS A 107 28.00 -10.57 -24.83
N LEU A 108 27.57 -10.12 -23.64
CA LEU A 108 28.11 -8.91 -23.04
C LEU A 108 29.61 -9.05 -22.70
N ASN A 109 30.02 -10.22 -22.21
CA ASN A 109 31.44 -10.51 -21.98
C ASN A 109 32.25 -10.57 -23.28
N ALA A 110 31.72 -11.19 -24.33
CA ALA A 110 32.42 -11.28 -25.62
C ALA A 110 32.64 -9.88 -26.21
N TYR A 111 31.61 -9.03 -26.19
CA TYR A 111 31.72 -7.65 -26.68
C TYR A 111 32.67 -6.81 -25.83
N GLY A 112 32.55 -6.87 -24.49
CA GLY A 112 33.42 -6.09 -23.60
C GLY A 112 34.91 -6.48 -23.70
N LYS A 113 35.22 -7.75 -23.96
CA LYS A 113 36.58 -8.21 -24.26
C LYS A 113 37.06 -7.74 -25.62
N LYS A 114 36.22 -7.85 -26.67
CA LYS A 114 36.55 -7.41 -28.04
C LYS A 114 36.91 -5.93 -28.09
N GLU A 115 36.14 -5.10 -27.39
CA GLU A 115 36.31 -3.64 -27.34
C GLU A 115 37.28 -3.16 -26.24
N ASN A 116 37.96 -4.09 -25.52
CA ASN A 116 38.88 -3.79 -24.41
C ASN A 116 38.28 -2.86 -23.33
N LEU A 117 37.01 -3.06 -22.97
CA LEU A 117 36.31 -2.25 -21.98
C LEU A 117 36.57 -2.69 -20.54
N PHE A 118 37.01 -3.94 -20.34
CA PHE A 118 37.35 -4.48 -19.02
C PHE A 118 38.79 -4.12 -18.66
N LYS A 119 38.98 -3.47 -17.51
CA LYS A 119 40.32 -3.16 -16.96
C LYS A 119 40.75 -4.22 -15.95
N ASP A 120 40.29 -4.08 -14.71
CA ASP A 120 40.77 -4.85 -13.57
C ASP A 120 39.83 -5.99 -13.16
N ILE A 121 38.53 -5.84 -13.47
CA ILE A 121 37.48 -6.78 -13.08
C ILE A 121 36.67 -7.16 -14.31
N THR A 122 36.46 -8.47 -14.49
CA THR A 122 35.51 -9.00 -15.47
C THR A 122 34.16 -9.20 -14.78
N PRO A 123 33.07 -8.57 -15.27
CA PRO A 123 31.75 -8.78 -14.69
C PRO A 123 31.25 -10.22 -14.86
N THR A 124 30.60 -10.71 -13.82
CA THR A 124 29.91 -12.00 -13.81
C THR A 124 28.49 -11.85 -14.37
N GLY A 125 27.78 -12.97 -14.54
CA GLY A 125 26.39 -12.93 -15.02
C GLY A 125 25.45 -12.18 -14.08
N GLU A 126 25.67 -12.23 -12.76
CA GLU A 126 24.89 -11.46 -11.79
C GLU A 126 25.12 -9.96 -11.95
N ASP A 127 26.38 -9.56 -12.15
CA ASP A 127 26.75 -8.15 -12.33
C ASP A 127 26.04 -7.53 -13.56
N PHE A 128 25.85 -8.30 -14.65
CA PHE A 128 25.10 -7.83 -15.83
C PHE A 128 23.58 -7.84 -15.68
N ARG A 129 23.05 -8.59 -14.70
CA ARG A 129 21.60 -8.64 -14.42
C ARG A 129 21.17 -7.66 -13.34
N GLU A 130 22.11 -7.00 -12.67
CA GLU A 130 21.81 -5.92 -11.75
C GLU A 130 21.06 -4.78 -12.46
N GLY A 131 19.84 -4.49 -12.01
CA GLY A 131 18.98 -3.47 -12.63
C GLY A 131 18.41 -3.88 -14.00
N LEU A 132 18.45 -5.17 -14.34
CA LEU A 132 17.83 -5.68 -15.57
C LEU A 132 16.34 -5.93 -15.36
N THR A 133 15.52 -5.29 -16.17
CA THR A 133 14.12 -5.68 -16.36
C THR A 133 13.99 -6.39 -17.70
N ALA A 134 13.50 -7.63 -17.71
CA ALA A 134 13.29 -8.39 -18.94
C ALA A 134 12.05 -9.28 -18.88
N ILE A 135 11.40 -9.43 -20.02
CA ILE A 135 10.33 -10.41 -20.23
C ILE A 135 10.84 -11.44 -21.23
N VAL A 136 10.84 -12.71 -20.84
CA VAL A 136 11.23 -13.84 -21.68
C VAL A 136 9.99 -14.67 -21.98
N SER A 137 9.44 -14.55 -23.18
CA SER A 137 8.25 -15.29 -23.62
C SER A 137 8.63 -16.34 -24.66
N VAL A 138 8.23 -17.59 -24.42
CA VAL A 138 8.40 -18.69 -25.37
C VAL A 138 7.06 -19.31 -25.72
N ARG A 139 6.89 -19.67 -27.00
CA ARG A 139 5.76 -20.48 -27.46
C ARG A 139 6.28 -21.84 -27.89
N VAL A 140 5.85 -22.87 -27.16
CA VAL A 140 6.35 -24.24 -27.28
C VAL A 140 5.18 -25.16 -27.64
N PRO A 141 5.29 -25.99 -28.69
CA PRO A 141 4.21 -26.90 -29.09
C PRO A 141 3.84 -27.93 -28.02
N ASP A 142 4.84 -28.56 -27.38
CA ASP A 142 4.65 -29.56 -26.32
C ASP A 142 5.42 -29.15 -25.04
N PRO A 143 4.86 -28.22 -24.24
CA PRO A 143 5.53 -27.73 -23.04
C PRO A 143 5.45 -28.74 -21.90
N LYS A 144 6.59 -29.07 -21.32
CA LYS A 144 6.75 -29.93 -20.15
C LYS A 144 7.08 -29.09 -18.93
N PHE A 145 6.36 -29.33 -17.84
CA PHE A 145 6.53 -28.64 -16.57
C PHE A 145 6.86 -29.62 -15.45
N GLU A 146 7.56 -29.13 -14.42
CA GLU A 146 7.90 -29.93 -13.24
C GLU A 146 6.65 -30.40 -12.47
N ALA A 147 5.63 -29.54 -12.38
CA ALA A 147 4.39 -29.81 -11.66
C ALA A 147 3.18 -29.14 -12.34
N GLN A 148 1.98 -29.52 -11.91
CA GLN A 148 0.71 -28.97 -12.42
C GLN A 148 0.55 -27.46 -12.18
N THR A 149 1.25 -26.91 -11.20
CA THR A 149 1.32 -25.47 -10.94
C THR A 149 2.04 -24.70 -12.07
N LYS A 150 2.73 -25.41 -12.97
CA LYS A 150 3.44 -24.87 -14.15
C LYS A 150 4.43 -23.76 -13.79
N VAL A 151 5.04 -23.86 -12.62
CA VAL A 151 6.00 -22.86 -12.11
C VAL A 151 7.37 -22.92 -12.80
N LYS A 152 7.72 -24.07 -13.39
CA LYS A 152 9.03 -24.29 -14.02
C LYS A 152 8.94 -25.08 -15.32
N LEU A 153 9.51 -24.55 -16.41
CA LEU A 153 9.62 -25.22 -17.71
C LEU A 153 10.86 -26.12 -17.77
N VAL A 154 10.71 -27.37 -18.25
CA VAL A 154 11.78 -28.38 -18.21
C VAL A 154 12.22 -28.91 -19.58
N ASN A 155 11.67 -28.40 -20.69
CA ASN A 155 12.08 -28.76 -22.06
C ASN A 155 13.54 -28.37 -22.34
N PRO A 156 14.49 -29.32 -22.50
CA PRO A 156 15.90 -29.01 -22.73
C PRO A 156 16.17 -28.26 -24.05
N GLU A 157 15.44 -28.59 -25.10
CA GLU A 157 15.54 -27.97 -26.43
C GLU A 157 15.29 -26.45 -26.39
N VAL A 158 14.41 -26.00 -25.50
CA VAL A 158 14.07 -24.58 -25.34
C VAL A 158 15.28 -23.77 -24.87
N GLU A 159 16.16 -24.33 -24.03
CA GLU A 159 17.37 -23.62 -23.58
C GLU A 159 18.29 -23.30 -24.75
N GLY A 160 18.51 -24.26 -25.67
CA GLY A 160 19.34 -24.08 -26.86
C GLY A 160 18.77 -23.03 -27.81
N VAL A 161 17.47 -23.11 -28.10
CA VAL A 161 16.79 -22.16 -28.98
C VAL A 161 16.85 -20.73 -28.42
N VAL A 162 16.52 -20.54 -27.14
CA VAL A 162 16.60 -19.21 -26.50
C VAL A 162 18.03 -18.69 -26.51
N ASN A 163 19.03 -19.55 -26.25
CA ASN A 163 20.43 -19.13 -26.24
C ASN A 163 20.91 -18.62 -27.60
N SER A 164 20.51 -19.31 -28.69
CA SER A 164 20.83 -18.90 -30.06
C SER A 164 20.15 -17.57 -30.43
N VAL A 165 18.84 -17.46 -30.22
CA VAL A 165 18.07 -16.24 -30.54
C VAL A 165 18.60 -15.02 -29.80
N VAL A 166 18.83 -15.16 -28.48
CA VAL A 166 19.40 -14.08 -27.67
C VAL A 166 20.84 -13.79 -28.10
N GLY A 167 21.62 -14.84 -28.35
CA GLY A 167 23.03 -14.72 -28.72
C GLY A 167 23.24 -13.90 -29.98
N GLU A 168 22.54 -14.26 -31.05
CA GLU A 168 22.63 -13.61 -32.36
C GLU A 168 22.00 -12.22 -32.35
N GLY A 169 20.79 -12.10 -31.78
CA GLY A 169 20.06 -10.84 -31.74
C GLY A 169 20.77 -9.78 -30.89
N LEU A 170 21.27 -10.16 -29.71
CA LEU A 170 21.98 -9.24 -28.83
C LEU A 170 23.35 -8.87 -29.40
N ALA A 171 24.09 -9.82 -29.99
CA ALA A 171 25.36 -9.50 -30.63
C ALA A 171 25.18 -8.49 -31.76
N ARG A 172 24.15 -8.69 -32.62
CA ARG A 172 23.79 -7.74 -33.68
C ARG A 172 23.47 -6.35 -33.10
N TYR A 173 22.62 -6.28 -32.09
CA TYR A 173 22.24 -5.01 -31.45
C TYR A 173 23.45 -4.24 -30.91
N LEU A 174 24.39 -4.93 -30.25
CA LEU A 174 25.58 -4.30 -29.66
C LEU A 174 26.54 -3.75 -30.72
N GLU A 175 26.67 -4.41 -31.87
CA GLU A 175 27.48 -3.92 -33.00
C GLU A 175 26.80 -2.73 -33.71
N GLU A 176 25.47 -2.77 -33.88
CA GLU A 176 24.69 -1.69 -34.50
C GLU A 176 24.60 -0.45 -33.59
N ASN A 177 24.66 -0.63 -32.27
CA ASN A 177 24.51 0.45 -31.29
C ASN A 177 25.69 0.58 -30.30
N PRO A 178 26.91 0.95 -30.74
CA PRO A 178 28.09 0.98 -29.88
C PRO A 178 27.97 1.91 -28.67
N GLY A 179 27.24 3.03 -28.81
CA GLY A 179 26.99 3.97 -27.71
C GLY A 179 26.17 3.36 -26.59
N ASN A 180 25.12 2.60 -26.92
CA ASN A 180 24.29 1.90 -25.95
C ASN A 180 25.03 0.69 -25.36
N ALA A 181 25.77 -0.05 -26.20
CA ALA A 181 26.60 -1.17 -25.77
C ALA A 181 27.61 -0.77 -24.69
N LYS A 182 28.32 0.35 -24.88
CA LYS A 182 29.26 0.89 -23.88
C LYS A 182 28.57 1.23 -22.55
N LYS A 183 27.36 1.81 -22.59
CA LYS A 183 26.59 2.12 -21.37
C LYS A 183 26.16 0.86 -20.62
N LEU A 184 25.68 -0.16 -21.33
CA LEU A 184 25.28 -1.44 -20.74
C LEU A 184 26.47 -2.14 -20.07
N ILE A 185 27.64 -2.14 -20.73
CA ILE A 185 28.86 -2.75 -20.19
C ILE A 185 29.39 -1.95 -19.00
N ALA A 186 29.35 -0.62 -19.06
CA ALA A 186 29.74 0.23 -17.94
C ALA A 186 28.90 -0.04 -16.68
N LYS A 187 27.58 -0.25 -16.81
CA LYS A 187 26.73 -0.66 -15.67
C LYS A 187 27.20 -1.99 -15.07
N GLY A 188 27.48 -2.99 -15.90
CA GLY A 188 28.00 -4.28 -15.43
C GLY A 188 29.37 -4.16 -14.73
N ILE A 189 30.26 -3.30 -15.22
CA ILE A 189 31.56 -3.02 -14.57
C ILE A 189 31.34 -2.37 -13.20
N ASN A 190 30.49 -1.35 -13.12
CA ASN A 190 30.18 -0.66 -11.85
C ASN A 190 29.57 -1.64 -10.83
N ALA A 191 28.68 -2.53 -11.26
CA ALA A 191 28.11 -3.57 -10.42
C ALA A 191 29.19 -4.55 -9.91
N ALA A 192 30.12 -4.97 -10.78
CA ALA A 192 31.21 -5.86 -10.40
C ALA A 192 32.19 -5.21 -9.41
N GLU A 193 32.52 -3.93 -9.60
CA GLU A 193 33.32 -3.15 -8.65
C GLU A 193 32.60 -3.01 -7.29
N ALA A 194 31.31 -2.71 -7.31
CA ALA A 194 30.48 -2.61 -6.10
C ALA A 194 30.39 -3.96 -5.37
N ARG A 195 30.27 -5.08 -6.09
CA ARG A 195 30.27 -6.43 -5.52
C ARG A 195 31.60 -6.75 -4.83
N GLU A 196 32.73 -6.44 -5.45
CA GLU A 196 34.05 -6.64 -4.84
C GLU A 196 34.26 -5.73 -3.62
N ALA A 197 33.79 -4.47 -3.67
CA ALA A 197 33.78 -3.58 -2.51
C ALA A 197 32.91 -4.14 -1.38
N ALA A 198 31.69 -4.60 -1.68
CA ALA A 198 30.79 -5.22 -0.72
C ALA A 198 31.37 -6.50 -0.14
N ARG A 199 32.05 -7.33 -0.95
CA ARG A 199 32.76 -8.51 -0.47
C ARG A 199 33.88 -8.12 0.50
N LYS A 200 34.68 -7.11 0.19
CA LYS A 200 35.73 -6.60 1.09
C LYS A 200 35.14 -6.05 2.39
N SER A 201 34.05 -5.28 2.33
CA SER A 201 33.35 -4.79 3.53
C SER A 201 32.78 -5.95 4.36
N ARG A 202 32.12 -6.93 3.73
CA ARG A 202 31.63 -8.15 4.41
C ARG A 202 32.76 -8.95 5.04
N ASP A 203 33.85 -9.18 4.32
CA ASP A 203 35.02 -9.91 4.82
C ASP A 203 35.71 -9.14 5.95
N MET A 204 35.75 -7.80 5.89
CA MET A 204 36.24 -6.97 6.99
C MET A 204 35.33 -7.07 8.22
N VAL A 205 34.00 -7.06 8.03
CA VAL A 205 33.03 -7.26 9.11
C VAL A 205 33.14 -8.68 9.70
N ARG A 206 33.27 -9.72 8.86
CA ARG A 206 33.48 -11.11 9.27
C ARG A 206 34.82 -11.31 9.98
N ARG A 207 35.92 -10.73 9.48
CA ARG A 207 37.25 -10.81 10.11
C ARG A 207 37.32 -10.05 11.43
N LYS A 208 36.67 -8.89 11.53
CA LYS A 208 36.47 -8.20 12.82
C LYS A 208 35.59 -9.03 13.79
N GLY A 209 34.73 -9.91 13.28
CA GLY A 209 33.95 -10.86 14.08
C GLY A 209 34.68 -12.17 14.44
N ALA A 210 35.70 -12.57 13.67
CA ALA A 210 36.40 -13.86 13.82
C ALA A 210 37.51 -13.83 14.89
N ILE A 211 38.06 -12.67 15.21
CA ILE A 211 38.93 -12.51 16.39
C ILE A 211 38.00 -12.22 17.57
N THR A 212 37.56 -13.31 18.23
CA THR A 212 36.79 -13.36 19.48
C THR A 212 35.45 -12.62 19.44
N THR A 213 34.32 -13.35 19.44
CA THR A 213 33.00 -12.80 19.84
C THR A 213 32.75 -11.38 19.31
N GLY A 214 32.61 -11.21 17.99
CA GLY A 214 32.20 -9.91 17.43
C GLY A 214 30.95 -9.44 18.15
N GLY A 215 31.13 -8.47 19.05
CA GLY A 215 30.18 -8.18 20.11
C GLY A 215 28.78 -7.88 19.59
N LEU A 216 27.79 -8.18 20.43
CA LEU A 216 26.44 -7.67 20.26
C LEU A 216 26.48 -6.14 20.06
N PRO A 217 25.54 -5.56 19.29
CA PRO A 217 25.45 -4.11 19.19
C PRO A 217 25.48 -3.48 20.58
N GLU A 218 26.23 -2.40 20.76
CA GLU A 218 26.40 -1.76 22.08
C GLU A 218 25.06 -1.34 22.71
N LYS A 219 24.09 -1.00 21.85
CA LYS A 219 22.73 -0.61 22.26
C LYS A 219 21.81 -1.80 22.53
N LEU A 220 22.18 -3.00 22.11
CA LEU A 220 21.33 -4.18 22.26
C LEU A 220 21.31 -4.58 23.74
N ARG A 221 20.10 -4.60 24.30
CA ARG A 221 19.85 -5.10 25.64
C ARG A 221 19.28 -6.50 25.51
N ASP A 222 20.16 -7.48 25.62
CA ASP A 222 19.86 -8.88 25.28
C ASP A 222 18.98 -9.58 26.34
N CYS A 223 18.37 -10.71 25.96
CA CYS A 223 17.65 -11.59 26.87
C CYS A 223 18.56 -12.72 27.40
N ARG A 224 18.16 -13.37 28.50
CA ARG A 224 18.93 -14.47 29.10
C ARG A 224 18.72 -15.81 28.39
N SER A 225 17.51 -16.05 27.88
CA SER A 225 17.16 -17.26 27.14
C SER A 225 17.79 -17.25 25.75
N ARG A 226 18.03 -18.46 25.22
CA ARG A 226 18.43 -18.71 23.83
C ARG A 226 17.45 -19.61 23.11
N ASP A 227 16.32 -19.90 23.74
CA ASP A 227 15.28 -20.72 23.14
C ASP A 227 14.53 -19.92 22.07
N LEU A 228 14.54 -20.42 20.84
CA LEU A 228 13.97 -19.72 19.69
C LEU A 228 12.45 -19.67 19.71
N GLU A 229 11.75 -20.52 20.46
CA GLU A 229 10.29 -20.45 20.50
C GLU A 229 9.80 -19.33 21.42
N SER A 230 10.51 -19.11 22.53
CA SER A 230 10.12 -18.12 23.54
C SER A 230 10.73 -16.73 23.33
N THR A 231 11.87 -16.61 22.65
CA THR A 231 12.64 -15.36 22.60
C THR A 231 12.15 -14.34 21.58
N GLU A 232 12.26 -13.07 21.96
CA GLU A 232 11.67 -11.95 21.23
C GLU A 232 12.64 -10.77 21.16
N LEU A 233 12.73 -10.12 20.01
CA LEU A 233 13.50 -8.89 19.80
C LEU A 233 12.55 -7.74 19.50
N TYR A 234 12.54 -6.73 20.37
CA TYR A 234 11.83 -5.48 20.15
C TYR A 234 12.73 -4.46 19.47
N LEU A 235 12.34 -4.01 18.28
CA LEU A 235 12.93 -2.88 17.57
C LEU A 235 12.16 -1.63 17.96
N VAL A 236 12.77 -0.76 18.78
CA VAL A 236 12.07 0.37 19.43
C VAL A 236 12.54 1.69 18.86
N GLU A 237 11.61 2.59 18.61
CA GLU A 237 11.90 3.96 18.17
C GLU A 237 12.50 4.81 19.30
N GLY A 238 13.77 5.20 19.14
CA GLY A 238 14.46 6.12 20.04
C GLY A 238 14.95 5.49 21.36
N ASP A 239 15.90 6.19 21.98
CA ASP A 239 16.50 5.75 23.25
C ASP A 239 15.52 5.90 24.43
N SER A 240 14.58 6.84 24.36
CA SER A 240 13.60 7.09 25.43
C SER A 240 12.62 5.93 25.59
N ALA A 241 11.88 5.59 24.53
CA ALA A 241 10.98 4.43 24.55
C ALA A 241 11.77 3.13 24.77
N GLY A 242 12.99 3.04 24.23
CA GLY A 242 13.89 1.94 24.49
C GLY A 242 14.20 1.76 25.99
N GLY A 243 14.40 2.85 26.74
CA GLY A 243 14.68 2.82 28.17
C GLY A 243 13.50 2.32 29.01
N SER A 244 12.29 2.81 28.71
CA SER A 244 11.05 2.31 29.33
C SER A 244 10.84 0.82 29.02
N ALA A 245 11.04 0.41 27.76
CA ALA A 245 10.92 -0.98 27.33
C ALA A 245 11.92 -1.91 28.03
N ASP A 246 13.17 -1.48 28.20
CA ASP A 246 14.17 -2.29 28.90
C ASP A 246 13.88 -2.45 30.40
N THR A 247 13.31 -1.43 31.01
CA THR A 247 12.95 -1.49 32.43
C THR A 247 11.71 -2.37 32.66
N GLY A 248 10.74 -2.33 31.74
CA GLY A 248 9.47 -3.07 31.86
C GLY A 248 9.47 -4.50 31.32
N ARG A 249 10.45 -4.88 30.48
CA ARG A 249 10.48 -6.20 29.83
C ARG A 249 10.66 -7.36 30.79
N ASP A 250 10.25 -8.54 30.34
CA ASP A 250 10.79 -9.78 30.87
C ASP A 250 12.17 -10.06 30.24
N SER A 251 13.22 -9.68 30.97
CA SER A 251 14.63 -9.90 30.58
C SER A 251 15.01 -11.37 30.39
N SER A 252 14.16 -12.32 30.79
CA SER A 252 14.39 -13.74 30.52
C SER A 252 14.24 -14.05 29.02
N ILE A 253 13.23 -13.47 28.35
CA ILE A 253 12.84 -13.83 26.98
C ILE A 253 12.87 -12.67 25.98
N GLN A 254 12.76 -11.42 26.43
CA GLN A 254 12.66 -10.26 25.56
C GLN A 254 13.97 -9.50 25.50
N ALA A 255 14.43 -9.14 24.31
CA ALA A 255 15.58 -8.29 24.02
C ALA A 255 15.12 -6.97 23.38
N ILE A 256 15.82 -5.87 23.65
CA ILE A 256 15.47 -4.53 23.16
C ILE A 256 16.62 -3.96 22.34
N LEU A 257 16.32 -3.52 21.11
CA LEU A 257 17.23 -2.75 20.27
C LEU A 257 16.63 -1.37 19.96
N PRO A 258 17.09 -0.29 20.61
CA PRO A 258 16.71 1.07 20.29
C PRO A 258 17.32 1.52 18.96
N LEU A 259 16.50 2.15 18.11
CA LEU A 259 16.89 2.71 16.82
C LEU A 259 16.96 4.24 16.90
N ARG A 260 17.99 4.85 16.31
CA ARG A 260 18.14 6.31 16.31
C ARG A 260 17.81 6.90 14.95
N GLY A 261 16.86 7.85 14.96
CA GLY A 261 16.46 8.58 13.77
C GLY A 261 15.84 7.69 12.70
N LYS A 262 15.72 8.24 11.50
CA LYS A 262 15.16 7.53 10.34
C LYS A 262 16.21 6.57 9.77
N ILE A 263 15.79 5.33 9.55
CA ILE A 263 16.64 4.31 8.94
C ILE A 263 16.93 4.67 7.49
N LEU A 264 18.11 4.28 6.99
CA LEU A 264 18.44 4.42 5.58
C LEU A 264 17.39 3.71 4.72
N ASN A 265 16.83 4.42 3.74
CA ASN A 265 15.98 3.79 2.73
C ASN A 265 16.84 2.88 1.85
N VAL A 266 16.73 1.56 2.08
CA VAL A 266 17.52 0.56 1.36
C VAL A 266 17.07 0.35 -0.08
N GLU A 267 15.86 0.75 -0.46
CA GLU A 267 15.39 0.67 -1.84
C GLU A 267 16.26 1.52 -2.78
N LYS A 268 16.71 2.67 -2.28
CA LYS A 268 17.50 3.67 -3.02
C LYS A 268 19.01 3.48 -2.87
N ALA A 269 19.44 2.52 -2.05
CA ALA A 269 20.82 2.41 -1.62
C ALA A 269 21.48 1.14 -2.16
N GLN A 270 22.69 1.29 -2.68
CA GLN A 270 23.55 0.16 -3.02
C GLN A 270 23.90 -0.66 -1.80
N LEU A 271 24.09 -1.98 -1.99
CA LEU A 271 24.44 -2.91 -0.92
C LEU A 271 25.65 -2.45 -0.10
N VAL A 272 26.68 -1.86 -0.73
CA VAL A 272 27.85 -1.31 0.00
C VAL A 272 27.43 -0.25 1.03
N LYS A 273 26.61 0.73 0.62
CA LYS A 273 26.11 1.79 1.51
C LYS A 273 25.21 1.24 2.61
N VAL A 274 24.42 0.20 2.29
CA VAL A 274 23.56 -0.49 3.25
C VAL A 274 24.40 -1.17 4.33
N LEU A 275 25.50 -1.84 3.94
CA LEU A 275 26.38 -2.55 4.88
C LEU A 275 27.28 -1.61 5.70
N ASP A 276 27.66 -0.47 5.12
CA ASP A 276 28.44 0.56 5.80
C ASP A 276 27.59 1.35 6.82
N ASN A 277 26.25 1.27 6.73
CA ASN A 277 25.35 1.89 7.69
C ASN A 277 25.38 1.15 9.04
N GLN A 278 25.67 1.89 10.11
CA GLN A 278 25.82 1.31 11.45
C GLN A 278 24.52 0.75 12.03
N GLU A 279 23.37 1.41 11.83
CA GLU A 279 22.07 0.93 12.33
C GLU A 279 21.65 -0.37 11.62
N ILE A 280 21.84 -0.43 10.29
CA ILE A 280 21.59 -1.66 9.52
C ILE A 280 22.55 -2.79 9.94
N SER A 281 23.84 -2.51 10.10
CA SER A 281 24.82 -3.49 10.59
C SER A 281 24.43 -4.02 11.98
N ASN A 282 23.94 -3.15 12.85
CA ASN A 282 23.45 -3.53 14.18
C ASN A 282 22.21 -4.43 14.10
N LEU A 283 21.28 -4.18 13.16
CA LEU A 283 20.11 -5.03 12.94
C LEU A 283 20.51 -6.46 12.52
N PHE A 284 21.40 -6.61 11.54
CA PHE A 284 21.93 -7.92 11.16
C PHE A 284 22.55 -8.66 12.35
N ARG A 285 23.41 -7.98 13.11
CA ARG A 285 24.08 -8.57 14.30
C ARG A 285 23.10 -8.94 15.40
N ALA A 286 22.12 -8.08 15.70
CA ALA A 286 21.13 -8.34 16.73
C ALA A 286 20.32 -9.58 16.36
N ILE A 287 19.75 -9.62 15.15
CA ILE A 287 18.93 -10.72 14.67
C ILE A 287 19.77 -12.01 14.54
N GLY A 288 21.08 -11.90 14.32
CA GLY A 288 22.02 -13.02 14.23
C GLY A 288 22.16 -13.61 12.84
N VAL A 289 21.60 -12.94 11.83
CA VAL A 289 21.73 -13.32 10.43
C VAL A 289 22.86 -12.51 9.79
N SER A 290 23.67 -13.18 8.98
CA SER A 290 24.74 -12.49 8.25
C SER A 290 24.17 -11.79 7.02
N PRO A 291 24.65 -10.58 6.68
CA PRO A 291 24.33 -9.99 5.39
C PRO A 291 24.89 -10.88 4.27
N THR A 292 23.99 -11.48 3.51
CA THR A 292 24.30 -12.25 2.31
C THR A 292 24.43 -11.32 1.11
N GLY A 293 25.12 -11.79 0.05
CA GLY A 293 25.16 -11.06 -1.21
C GLY A 293 23.80 -11.09 -1.91
N SER A 294 23.59 -10.23 -2.91
CA SER A 294 22.43 -10.35 -3.80
C SER A 294 22.38 -11.77 -4.39
N GLY A 295 21.35 -12.57 -4.03
CA GLY A 295 21.17 -13.94 -4.54
C GLY A 295 21.60 -15.08 -3.61
N GLU A 296 22.19 -14.79 -2.45
CA GLU A 296 22.47 -15.79 -1.40
C GLU A 296 21.32 -15.78 -0.35
N GLU A 297 20.69 -16.94 -0.15
CA GLU A 297 19.61 -17.12 0.83
C GLU A 297 20.13 -16.94 2.27
N ILE A 298 19.33 -16.27 3.10
CA ILE A 298 19.67 -16.07 4.50
C ILE A 298 19.34 -17.35 5.24
N ASP A 299 20.34 -17.93 5.88
CA ASP A 299 20.11 -19.07 6.76
C ASP A 299 19.31 -18.65 8.02
N ILE A 300 17.98 -18.77 7.94
CA ILE A 300 17.03 -18.43 9.01
C ILE A 300 17.31 -19.21 10.29
N SER A 301 17.95 -20.38 10.20
CA SER A 301 18.25 -21.22 11.37
C SER A 301 19.26 -20.56 12.32
N LYS A 302 20.06 -19.61 11.82
CA LYS A 302 21.05 -18.85 12.60
C LYS A 302 20.48 -17.64 13.33
N ARG A 303 19.20 -17.34 13.16
CA ARG A 303 18.56 -16.25 13.89
C ARG A 303 18.68 -16.49 15.40
N ARG A 304 18.70 -15.40 16.18
CA ARG A 304 18.84 -15.43 17.64
C ARG A 304 17.52 -15.38 18.37
N TYR A 305 16.47 -14.88 17.72
CA TYR A 305 15.16 -14.65 18.33
C TYR A 305 14.06 -15.30 17.48
N GLY A 306 13.04 -15.83 18.13
CA GLY A 306 11.87 -16.42 17.48
C GLY A 306 10.97 -15.41 16.80
N ARG A 307 10.84 -14.24 17.44
CA ARG A 307 9.99 -13.14 17.00
C ARG A 307 10.80 -11.86 16.94
N VAL A 308 10.63 -11.10 15.86
CA VAL A 308 11.11 -9.73 15.73
C VAL A 308 9.89 -8.83 15.73
N ILE A 309 9.75 -8.00 16.76
CA ILE A 309 8.60 -7.14 17.01
C ILE A 309 9.01 -5.69 16.76
N VAL A 310 8.37 -5.06 15.78
CA VAL A 310 8.54 -3.63 15.48
C VAL A 310 7.60 -2.84 16.39
N MET A 311 8.17 -2.00 17.26
CA MET A 311 7.43 -1.18 18.21
C MET A 311 7.81 0.29 18.00
N THR A 312 7.04 0.95 17.14
CA THR A 312 7.19 2.37 16.78
C THR A 312 6.08 3.20 17.40
N ASP A 313 6.28 4.51 17.48
CA ASP A 313 5.23 5.41 17.93
C ASP A 313 4.04 5.37 16.98
N ALA A 314 2.86 5.70 17.51
CA ALA A 314 1.64 5.73 16.75
C ALA A 314 1.57 6.94 15.82
N ASP A 315 2.64 7.72 15.62
CA ASP A 315 2.65 8.96 14.85
C ASP A 315 3.14 8.82 13.38
N VAL A 316 3.25 9.96 12.69
CA VAL A 316 3.68 10.02 11.28
C VAL A 316 5.13 9.57 11.11
N ASP A 317 5.99 9.84 12.09
CA ASP A 317 7.41 9.47 12.05
C ASP A 317 7.58 7.98 12.36
N GLY A 318 6.85 7.44 13.33
CA GLY A 318 6.78 6.02 13.62
C GLY A 318 6.23 5.21 12.45
N SER A 319 5.20 5.72 11.76
CA SER A 319 4.69 5.09 10.52
C SER A 319 5.74 5.10 9.39
N HIS A 320 6.55 6.15 9.29
CA HIS A 320 7.66 6.22 8.34
C HIS A 320 8.79 5.24 8.69
N ILE A 321 9.22 5.19 9.96
CA ILE A 321 10.24 4.24 10.44
C ILE A 321 9.78 2.79 10.26
N ARG A 322 8.51 2.50 10.58
CA ARG A 322 7.90 1.19 10.35
C ARG A 322 7.96 0.81 8.87
N THR A 323 7.64 1.72 7.97
CA THR A 323 7.71 1.48 6.51
C THR A 323 9.16 1.20 6.05
N LEU A 324 10.14 1.97 6.55
CA LEU A 324 11.56 1.74 6.27
C LEU A 324 12.06 0.37 6.78
N LEU A 325 11.66 -0.01 8.00
CA LEU A 325 11.98 -1.32 8.59
C LEU A 325 11.38 -2.47 7.78
N LEU A 326 10.10 -2.36 7.42
CA LEU A 326 9.43 -3.39 6.61
C LEU A 326 10.07 -3.51 5.23
N THR A 327 10.47 -2.39 4.63
CA THR A 327 11.22 -2.39 3.36
C THR A 327 12.56 -3.10 3.53
N PHE A 328 13.31 -2.79 4.59
CA PHE A 328 14.58 -3.46 4.90
C PHE A 328 14.41 -4.96 5.08
N LEU A 329 13.45 -5.38 5.92
CA LEU A 329 13.17 -6.79 6.19
C LEU A 329 12.71 -7.51 4.92
N PHE A 330 11.87 -6.89 4.09
CA PHE A 330 11.43 -7.47 2.82
C PHE A 330 12.57 -7.64 1.82
N ARG A 331 13.45 -6.64 1.69
CA ARG A 331 14.55 -6.64 0.71
C ARG A 331 15.72 -7.54 1.10
N HIS A 332 16.07 -7.55 2.38
CA HIS A 332 17.28 -8.22 2.84
C HIS A 332 17.02 -9.44 3.72
N MET A 333 15.83 -9.62 4.29
CA MET A 333 15.50 -10.72 5.19
C MET A 333 14.15 -11.35 4.83
N ARG A 334 13.91 -11.52 3.53
CA ARG A 334 12.64 -11.97 2.97
C ARG A 334 12.12 -13.25 3.62
N GLU A 335 13.01 -14.21 3.83
CA GLU A 335 12.73 -15.48 4.46
C GLU A 335 12.20 -15.36 5.91
N LEU A 336 12.61 -14.34 6.67
CA LEU A 336 12.03 -14.08 8.00
C LEU A 336 10.58 -13.61 7.92
N VAL A 337 10.26 -12.85 6.88
CA VAL A 337 8.89 -12.38 6.62
C VAL A 337 8.02 -13.55 6.16
N GLU A 338 8.51 -14.38 5.24
CA GLU A 338 7.80 -15.58 4.77
C GLU A 338 7.61 -16.62 5.89
N GLY A 339 8.60 -16.78 6.76
CA GLY A 339 8.53 -17.63 7.95
C GLY A 339 7.62 -17.11 9.07
N GLY A 340 7.00 -15.92 8.90
CA GLY A 340 6.07 -15.36 9.87
C GLY A 340 6.71 -14.95 11.20
N HIS A 341 7.99 -14.56 11.17
CA HIS A 341 8.77 -14.16 12.36
C HIS A 341 8.68 -12.67 12.67
N ILE A 342 8.09 -11.86 11.78
CA ILE A 342 7.99 -10.41 11.92
C ILE A 342 6.61 -10.02 12.43
N TYR A 343 6.58 -9.19 13.47
CA TYR A 343 5.36 -8.70 14.12
C TYR A 343 5.43 -7.19 14.31
N ILE A 344 4.27 -6.55 14.39
CA ILE A 344 4.13 -5.12 14.70
C ILE A 344 3.34 -5.03 16.01
N ALA A 345 3.90 -4.31 16.99
CA ALA A 345 3.20 -4.05 18.25
C ALA A 345 2.01 -3.11 18.04
N GLN A 346 0.95 -3.29 18.82
CA GLN A 346 -0.23 -2.42 18.83
C GLN A 346 -0.37 -1.79 20.22
N PRO A 347 0.38 -0.71 20.51
CA PRO A 347 0.22 0.03 21.75
C PRO A 347 -1.15 0.74 21.78
N PRO A 348 -1.75 0.91 22.97
CA PRO A 348 -3.06 1.52 23.08
C PRO A 348 -3.00 3.03 22.83
N LEU A 349 -4.06 3.56 22.21
CA LEU A 349 -4.19 4.99 21.95
C LEU A 349 -4.68 5.79 23.17
N TYR A 350 -5.47 5.16 24.05
CA TYR A 350 -6.03 5.82 25.24
C TYR A 350 -5.80 5.03 26.53
N ARG A 351 -5.55 5.76 27.61
CA ARG A 351 -5.70 5.32 28.99
C ARG A 351 -6.95 5.95 29.59
N VAL A 352 -7.82 5.13 30.15
CA VAL A 352 -9.08 5.53 30.76
C VAL A 352 -9.04 5.17 32.24
N VAL A 353 -9.15 6.16 33.11
CA VAL A 353 -9.24 5.96 34.56
C VAL A 353 -10.65 6.27 35.04
N GLN A 354 -11.31 5.30 35.67
CA GLN A 354 -12.64 5.45 36.25
C GLN A 354 -12.65 4.89 37.68
N LYS A 355 -13.00 5.71 38.68
CA LYS A 355 -13.09 5.29 40.10
C LYS A 355 -11.86 4.47 40.57
N LYS A 356 -10.65 4.90 40.20
CA LYS A 356 -9.34 4.26 40.45
C LYS A 356 -9.05 2.96 39.67
N LYS A 357 -9.94 2.50 38.81
CA LYS A 357 -9.65 1.42 37.85
C LYS A 357 -9.09 2.03 36.57
N THR A 358 -7.94 1.54 36.13
CA THR A 358 -7.32 1.92 34.86
C THR A 358 -7.62 0.85 33.82
N ARG A 359 -7.99 1.27 32.61
CA ARG A 359 -8.09 0.41 31.43
C ARG A 359 -7.50 1.11 30.23
N TYR A 360 -7.16 0.35 29.20
CA TYR A 360 -6.55 0.85 27.97
C TYR A 360 -7.44 0.55 26.77
N VAL A 361 -7.50 1.48 25.82
CA VAL A 361 -8.31 1.38 24.61
C VAL A 361 -7.41 1.54 23.39
N GLN A 362 -7.53 0.62 22.44
CA GLN A 362 -6.57 0.48 21.33
C GLN A 362 -6.81 1.50 20.22
N THR A 363 -8.06 1.78 19.88
CA THR A 363 -8.40 2.62 18.72
C THR A 363 -9.31 3.78 19.09
N HIS A 364 -9.27 4.83 18.28
CA HIS A 364 -10.17 5.98 18.41
C HIS A 364 -11.64 5.57 18.28
N ALA A 365 -11.95 4.77 17.26
CA ALA A 365 -13.31 4.27 17.03
C ALA A 365 -13.86 3.50 18.24
N GLN A 366 -13.04 2.65 18.87
CA GLN A 366 -13.44 1.94 20.08
C GLN A 366 -13.71 2.91 21.23
N MET A 367 -12.81 3.87 21.46
CA MET A 367 -12.98 4.87 22.53
C MET A 367 -14.26 5.69 22.34
N MET A 368 -14.53 6.15 21.12
CA MET A 368 -15.74 6.93 20.81
C MET A 368 -17.03 6.13 21.00
N ARG A 369 -17.01 4.82 20.71
CA ARG A 369 -18.14 3.93 20.98
C ARG A 369 -18.34 3.71 22.49
N GLU A 370 -17.26 3.44 23.22
CA GLU A 370 -17.33 3.27 24.69
C GLU A 370 -17.90 4.51 25.39
N LEU A 371 -17.55 5.72 24.94
CA LEU A 371 -18.10 6.96 25.49
C LEU A 371 -19.60 7.08 25.22
N ILE A 372 -20.08 6.64 24.05
CA ILE A 372 -21.51 6.63 23.75
C ILE A 372 -22.24 5.64 24.65
N ASP A 373 -21.71 4.43 24.81
CA ASP A 373 -22.32 3.42 25.67
C ASP A 373 -22.47 3.92 27.11
N LEU A 374 -21.41 4.51 27.67
CA LEU A 374 -21.44 5.14 28.99
C LEU A 374 -22.35 6.38 29.06
N GLY A 375 -22.55 7.06 27.94
CA GLY A 375 -23.42 8.21 27.79
C GLY A 375 -24.90 7.83 27.74
N ILE A 376 -25.24 6.66 27.18
CA ILE A 376 -26.62 6.14 27.08
C ILE A 376 -27.14 5.72 28.46
N ASP A 377 -26.27 5.16 29.31
CA ASP A 377 -26.66 4.66 30.63
C ASP A 377 -27.26 5.74 31.54
N GLY A 378 -28.55 5.63 31.85
CA GLY A 378 -29.30 6.59 32.66
C GLY A 378 -29.77 7.84 31.90
N THR A 379 -29.61 7.85 30.58
CA THR A 379 -30.02 8.95 29.70
C THR A 379 -31.36 8.65 29.03
N ARG A 380 -32.20 9.68 28.90
CA ARG A 380 -33.43 9.65 28.11
C ARG A 380 -33.40 10.74 27.04
N LEU A 381 -33.88 10.41 25.85
CA LEU A 381 -34.11 11.36 24.77
C LEU A 381 -35.61 11.64 24.67
N THR A 382 -36.00 12.91 24.77
CA THR A 382 -37.39 13.37 24.64
C THR A 382 -37.55 14.18 23.36
N VAL A 383 -38.50 13.78 22.53
CA VAL A 383 -38.92 14.49 21.31
C VAL A 383 -40.04 15.46 21.68
N ARG A 384 -39.84 16.77 21.49
CA ARG A 384 -40.78 17.79 21.99
C ARG A 384 -42.05 17.96 21.16
N SER A 385 -42.05 17.50 19.91
CA SER A 385 -43.22 17.65 19.03
C SER A 385 -44.40 16.78 19.47
N ASP A 386 -44.13 15.59 20.01
CA ASP A 386 -45.12 14.58 20.36
C ASP A 386 -44.93 14.00 21.77
N ASN A 387 -43.89 14.43 22.51
CA ASN A 387 -43.47 13.93 23.81
C ASN A 387 -43.07 12.45 23.81
N THR A 388 -42.63 11.91 22.67
CA THR A 388 -42.07 10.56 22.59
C THR A 388 -40.74 10.49 23.35
N ILE A 389 -40.54 9.42 24.13
CA ILE A 389 -39.36 9.23 24.98
C ILE A 389 -38.63 7.95 24.60
N PHE A 390 -37.32 8.05 24.34
CA PHE A 390 -36.43 6.92 24.10
C PHE A 390 -35.49 6.73 25.29
N VAL A 391 -35.44 5.51 25.80
CA VAL A 391 -34.60 5.09 26.94
C VAL A 391 -33.94 3.75 26.64
N GLU A 392 -32.86 3.45 27.34
CA GLU A 392 -32.19 2.15 27.36
C GLU A 392 -31.97 1.55 25.96
N ASP A 393 -32.51 0.36 25.68
CA ASP A 393 -32.31 -0.37 24.43
C ASP A 393 -32.86 0.36 23.20
N ASN A 394 -33.98 1.10 23.34
CA ASN A 394 -34.54 1.86 22.22
C ASN A 394 -33.67 3.06 21.86
N LEU A 395 -33.07 3.72 22.88
CA LEU A 395 -32.09 4.78 22.64
C LEU A 395 -30.81 4.21 22.02
N ARG A 396 -30.36 3.04 22.47
CA ARG A 396 -29.18 2.35 21.92
C ARG A 396 -29.35 2.04 20.44
N ARG A 397 -30.47 1.42 20.04
CA ARG A 397 -30.78 1.13 18.63
C ARG A 397 -30.86 2.39 17.77
N LEU A 398 -31.48 3.45 18.29
CA LEU A 398 -31.54 4.74 17.60
C LEU A 398 -30.14 5.32 17.37
N VAL A 399 -29.30 5.30 18.39
CA VAL A 399 -27.92 5.81 18.32
C VAL A 399 -27.07 4.98 17.36
N GLU A 400 -27.24 3.66 17.30
CA GLU A 400 -26.56 2.80 16.33
C GLU A 400 -26.88 3.19 14.88
N LEU A 401 -28.15 3.49 14.57
CA LEU A 401 -28.55 3.98 13.24
C LEU A 401 -27.91 5.34 12.93
N ILE A 402 -27.86 6.25 13.92
CA ILE A 402 -27.24 7.57 13.75
C ILE A 402 -25.72 7.44 13.54
N LEU A 403 -25.06 6.51 14.24
CA LEU A 403 -23.63 6.25 14.08
C LEU A 403 -23.26 5.73 12.70
N GLN A 404 -24.13 4.93 12.07
CA GLN A 404 -23.94 4.48 10.68
C GLN A 404 -23.92 5.65 9.69
N MET A 405 -24.52 6.79 10.05
CA MET A 405 -24.62 7.97 9.20
C MET A 405 -23.45 8.96 9.39
N GLU A 406 -22.72 8.93 10.51
CA GLU A 406 -21.64 9.91 10.79
C GLU A 406 -20.58 9.95 9.68
N GLN A 407 -20.01 8.80 9.32
CA GLN A 407 -18.97 8.73 8.30
C GLN A 407 -19.47 9.14 6.90
N PRO A 408 -20.60 8.61 6.39
CA PRO A 408 -21.16 9.07 5.11
C PRO A 408 -21.43 10.58 5.07
N LEU A 409 -21.95 11.18 6.14
CA LEU A 409 -22.19 12.62 6.22
C LEU A 409 -20.88 13.43 6.17
N GLU A 410 -19.87 13.01 6.93
CA GLU A 410 -18.57 13.69 6.95
C GLU A 410 -17.89 13.68 5.57
N LEU A 411 -17.95 12.54 4.85
CA LEU A 411 -17.41 12.42 3.49
C LEU A 411 -18.11 13.36 2.49
N LEU A 412 -19.44 13.48 2.58
CA LEU A 412 -20.19 14.41 1.73
C LEU A 412 -19.84 15.87 2.05
N GLU A 413 -19.67 16.22 3.32
CA GLU A 413 -19.29 17.57 3.74
C GLU A 413 -17.88 17.95 3.32
N ARG A 414 -16.92 17.02 3.36
CA ARG A 414 -15.58 17.23 2.80
C ARG A 414 -15.61 17.50 1.30
N ARG A 415 -16.64 17.01 0.59
CA ARG A 415 -16.92 17.33 -0.83
C ARG A 415 -17.76 18.61 -1.01
N GLY A 416 -18.06 19.33 0.07
CA GLY A 416 -18.88 20.55 0.06
C GLY A 416 -20.37 20.30 -0.13
N ILE A 417 -20.85 19.06 0.06
CA ILE A 417 -22.24 18.66 -0.14
C ILE A 417 -22.91 18.53 1.24
N GLU A 418 -23.60 19.58 1.67
CA GLU A 418 -24.33 19.57 2.95
C GLU A 418 -25.69 18.87 2.82
N LEU A 419 -26.14 18.23 3.90
CA LEU A 419 -27.46 17.57 3.96
C LEU A 419 -28.62 18.54 3.65
N ARG A 420 -28.51 19.80 4.08
CA ARG A 420 -29.49 20.87 3.79
C ARG A 420 -29.54 21.19 2.29
N TYR A 421 -28.40 21.14 1.60
CA TYR A 421 -28.33 21.35 0.17
C TYR A 421 -29.01 20.19 -0.57
N MET A 422 -28.68 18.95 -0.17
CA MET A 422 -29.27 17.75 -0.76
C MET A 422 -30.78 17.64 -0.57
N GLN A 423 -31.29 18.09 0.59
CA GLN A 423 -32.73 18.10 0.85
C GLN A 423 -33.52 18.84 -0.24
N LYS A 424 -32.96 19.92 -0.80
CA LYS A 424 -33.63 20.70 -1.86
C LYS A 424 -33.78 19.92 -3.16
N HIS A 425 -32.88 18.96 -3.39
CA HIS A 425 -32.83 18.12 -4.59
C HIS A 425 -33.54 16.78 -4.41
N ALA A 426 -34.05 16.49 -3.21
CA ALA A 426 -34.80 15.26 -2.92
C ALA A 426 -36.29 15.35 -3.34
N GLU A 427 -36.67 16.28 -4.23
CA GLU A 427 -38.02 16.59 -4.76
C GLU A 427 -39.17 15.60 -4.42
N GLY A 428 -39.64 15.60 -3.17
CA GLY A 428 -40.75 14.75 -2.70
C GLY A 428 -40.46 13.25 -2.62
N ALA A 429 -39.23 12.81 -2.94
CA ALA A 429 -38.77 11.45 -2.75
C ALA A 429 -38.34 11.24 -1.30
N ASP A 430 -38.71 10.09 -0.75
CA ASP A 430 -38.41 9.67 0.61
C ASP A 430 -36.94 9.19 0.77
N GLN A 431 -36.09 9.56 -0.20
CA GLN A 431 -34.71 9.14 -0.41
C GLN A 431 -33.87 10.30 -0.99
N LEU A 432 -32.62 10.40 -0.54
CA LEU A 432 -31.63 11.32 -1.09
C LEU A 432 -31.15 10.86 -2.48
N PRO A 433 -30.95 11.79 -3.44
CA PRO A 433 -30.48 11.46 -4.78
C PRO A 433 -28.99 11.09 -4.78
N ARG A 434 -28.66 9.90 -5.31
CA ARG A 434 -27.30 9.34 -5.31
C ARG A 434 -26.39 9.90 -6.41
N TYR A 435 -26.94 10.20 -7.57
CA TYR A 435 -26.18 10.54 -8.78
C TYR A 435 -26.26 12.03 -9.05
N ARG A 436 -25.11 12.69 -9.24
CA ARG A 436 -25.02 14.11 -9.61
C ARG A 436 -24.37 14.22 -10.98
N VAL A 437 -25.05 14.84 -11.93
CA VAL A 437 -24.53 15.15 -13.26
C VAL A 437 -24.10 16.62 -13.27
N LEU A 438 -22.86 16.88 -13.69
CA LEU A 438 -22.28 18.21 -13.84
C LEU A 438 -22.04 18.52 -15.32
N TRP A 439 -22.46 19.70 -15.79
CA TRP A 439 -22.13 20.19 -17.14
C TRP A 439 -22.02 21.72 -17.12
N GLY A 440 -20.84 22.24 -17.48
CA GLY A 440 -20.52 23.66 -17.29
C GLY A 440 -20.68 24.08 -15.83
N ASP A 441 -21.41 25.17 -15.57
CA ASP A 441 -21.77 25.65 -14.23
C ASP A 441 -23.11 25.07 -13.72
N SER A 442 -23.70 24.12 -14.45
CA SER A 442 -24.99 23.52 -14.12
C SER A 442 -24.83 22.14 -13.50
N GLU A 443 -25.81 21.78 -12.67
CA GLU A 443 -25.88 20.47 -12.05
C GLU A 443 -27.32 19.95 -11.96
N LYS A 444 -27.46 18.63 -11.93
CA LYS A 444 -28.74 17.95 -11.72
C LYS A 444 -28.53 16.64 -10.98
N TRP A 445 -29.50 16.30 -10.15
CA TRP A 445 -29.45 15.17 -9.25
C TRP A 445 -30.47 14.10 -9.64
N PHE A 446 -30.11 12.83 -9.43
CA PHE A 446 -30.93 11.67 -9.77
C PHE A 446 -30.82 10.60 -8.68
N VAL A 447 -31.91 9.87 -8.47
CA VAL A 447 -31.93 8.69 -7.58
C VAL A 447 -31.41 7.45 -8.30
N GLU A 448 -31.86 7.23 -9.54
CA GLU A 448 -31.52 6.07 -10.37
C GLU A 448 -30.43 6.40 -11.40
N ARG A 449 -29.51 5.45 -11.62
CA ARG A 449 -28.38 5.64 -12.53
C ARG A 449 -28.84 5.77 -13.98
N GLU A 450 -29.80 4.96 -14.38
CA GLU A 450 -30.34 4.91 -15.74
C GLU A 450 -30.92 6.26 -16.14
N ALA A 451 -31.59 6.95 -15.20
CA ALA A 451 -32.12 8.29 -15.42
C ALA A 451 -31.00 9.33 -15.60
N ALA A 452 -29.93 9.24 -14.81
CA ALA A 452 -28.76 10.10 -14.94
C ALA A 452 -28.05 9.89 -16.29
N VAL A 453 -27.88 8.63 -16.71
CA VAL A 453 -27.26 8.28 -18.00
C VAL A 453 -28.12 8.74 -19.18
N ALA A 454 -29.43 8.53 -19.12
CA ALA A 454 -30.36 9.02 -20.14
C ALA A 454 -30.31 10.56 -20.27
N PHE A 455 -30.21 11.27 -19.14
CA PHE A 455 -30.06 12.72 -19.14
C PHE A 455 -28.72 13.18 -19.75
N ILE A 456 -27.62 12.48 -19.47
CA ILE A 456 -26.32 12.77 -20.09
C ILE A 456 -26.43 12.65 -21.61
N GLN A 457 -27.04 11.55 -22.11
CA GLN A 457 -27.25 11.36 -23.55
C GLN A 457 -28.11 12.49 -24.17
N GLU A 458 -29.14 12.95 -23.45
CA GLU A 458 -29.97 14.07 -23.89
C GLU A 458 -29.19 15.39 -23.98
N VAL A 459 -28.39 15.70 -22.95
CA VAL A 459 -27.58 16.93 -22.91
C VAL A 459 -26.48 16.90 -23.96
N GLU A 460 -25.78 15.77 -24.11
CA GLU A 460 -24.75 15.60 -25.14
C GLU A 460 -25.33 15.73 -26.56
N ALA A 461 -26.50 15.13 -26.81
CA ALA A 461 -27.18 15.26 -28.10
C ALA A 461 -27.62 16.70 -28.41
N LYS A 462 -28.06 17.45 -27.39
CA LYS A 462 -28.40 18.89 -27.53
C LYS A 462 -27.18 19.74 -27.83
N LEU A 463 -26.08 19.52 -27.10
CA LEU A 463 -24.81 20.22 -27.33
C LEU A 463 -24.23 19.91 -28.72
N GLU A 464 -24.40 18.68 -29.22
CA GLU A 464 -23.98 18.30 -30.57
C GLU A 464 -24.85 18.97 -31.66
N GLN A 465 -26.16 19.08 -31.44
CA GLN A 465 -27.06 19.83 -32.34
C GLN A 465 -26.76 21.34 -32.36
N GLU A 466 -26.46 21.95 -31.22
CA GLU A 466 -26.08 23.36 -31.12
C GLU A 466 -24.75 23.63 -31.86
N ARG A 467 -23.75 22.75 -31.71
CA ARG A 467 -22.49 22.82 -32.47
C ARG A 467 -22.68 22.70 -33.97
N HIS A 468 -23.64 21.89 -34.43
CA HIS A 468 -23.98 21.79 -35.85
C HIS A 468 -24.71 23.03 -36.37
N SER A 469 -25.55 23.68 -35.55
CA SER A 469 -26.25 24.91 -35.92
C SER A 469 -25.34 26.15 -36.02
N GLU A 470 -24.27 26.24 -35.21
CA GLU A 470 -23.27 27.32 -35.30
C GLU A 470 -22.29 27.14 -36.47
N SER A 471 -22.10 25.91 -36.95
CA SER A 471 -21.18 25.60 -38.06
C SER A 471 -21.69 26.00 -39.45
N ASP A 472 -22.97 26.37 -39.59
CA ASP A 472 -23.58 26.73 -40.89
C ASP A 472 -23.45 28.24 -41.21
N GLY A 473 -22.67 28.98 -40.41
CA GLY A 473 -22.68 30.45 -40.44
C GLY A 473 -21.35 31.17 -40.26
N THR A 474 -20.17 30.58 -40.50
CA THR A 474 -18.95 31.34 -40.88
C THR A 474 -17.76 30.44 -41.26
N GLU A 475 -16.96 30.93 -42.22
CA GLU A 475 -15.81 30.26 -42.80
C GLU A 475 -14.71 29.84 -41.80
N LYS A 476 -14.05 28.74 -42.16
CA LYS A 476 -12.89 28.11 -41.51
C LYS A 476 -11.86 29.13 -41.00
N SER A 477 -11.71 29.21 -39.68
CA SER A 477 -10.46 29.63 -39.05
C SER A 477 -10.10 28.68 -37.90
N ALA A 478 -8.79 28.64 -37.62
CA ALA A 478 -8.04 27.67 -36.82
C ALA A 478 -8.77 27.04 -35.63
N ALA A 479 -8.58 25.73 -35.47
CA ALA A 479 -9.00 24.95 -34.31
C ALA A 479 -8.54 25.62 -32.99
N PRO A 480 -9.47 26.12 -32.17
CA PRO A 480 -9.20 26.37 -30.77
C PRO A 480 -9.23 25.01 -30.07
N GLU A 481 -8.31 24.80 -29.13
CA GLU A 481 -8.31 23.66 -28.21
C GLU A 481 -9.72 23.51 -27.61
N THR A 482 -10.36 22.39 -27.92
CA THR A 482 -11.71 22.08 -27.43
C THR A 482 -11.57 21.63 -25.98
N THR A 483 -11.71 22.55 -25.04
CA THR A 483 -12.23 22.22 -23.71
C THR A 483 -13.68 21.78 -23.91
N GLY A 484 -13.87 20.51 -24.31
CA GLY A 484 -15.19 19.92 -24.43
C GLY A 484 -15.89 19.98 -23.08
N HIS A 485 -17.07 20.61 -23.04
CA HIS A 485 -17.99 20.52 -21.92
C HIS A 485 -18.51 19.07 -21.82
N HIS A 486 -17.66 18.17 -21.34
CA HIS A 486 -18.06 16.79 -21.07
C HIS A 486 -18.94 16.77 -19.83
N CYS A 487 -20.09 16.08 -19.93
CA CYS A 487 -20.91 15.81 -18.76
C CYS A 487 -20.15 14.88 -17.83
N GLN A 488 -19.99 15.27 -16.57
CA GLN A 488 -19.38 14.44 -15.54
C GLN A 488 -20.46 13.83 -14.66
N LEU A 489 -20.55 12.50 -14.65
CA LEU A 489 -21.37 11.75 -13.68
C LEU A 489 -20.56 11.53 -12.40
N VAL A 490 -21.05 12.05 -11.29
CA VAL A 490 -20.53 11.80 -9.95
C VAL A 490 -21.49 10.86 -9.23
N ASP A 491 -21.00 9.66 -8.90
CA ASP A 491 -21.71 8.69 -8.07
C ASP A 491 -21.28 8.88 -6.60
N LEU A 492 -22.24 9.18 -5.73
CA LEU A 492 -22.02 9.39 -4.30
C LEU A 492 -22.50 8.16 -3.53
N HIS A 493 -21.67 7.11 -3.50
CA HIS A 493 -22.00 5.84 -2.85
C HIS A 493 -22.40 5.97 -1.37
N GLU A 494 -21.91 7.01 -0.69
CA GLU A 494 -22.24 7.34 0.70
C GLU A 494 -23.76 7.50 0.92
N ILE A 495 -24.47 7.94 -0.12
CA ILE A 495 -25.92 8.19 -0.09
C ILE A 495 -26.72 6.90 0.06
N LYS A 496 -26.20 5.76 -0.42
CA LYS A 496 -26.87 4.47 -0.24
C LYS A 496 -27.02 4.13 1.25
N THR A 497 -25.92 4.20 2.00
CA THR A 497 -25.91 3.96 3.46
C THR A 497 -26.80 4.95 4.18
N LEU A 498 -26.81 6.23 3.77
CA LEU A 498 -27.70 7.24 4.34
C LEU A 498 -29.18 6.91 4.10
N ASN A 499 -29.56 6.51 2.89
CA ASN A 499 -30.93 6.14 2.56
C ASN A 499 -31.39 4.90 3.33
N GLU A 500 -30.53 3.89 3.48
CA GLU A 500 -30.81 2.70 4.30
C GLU A 500 -31.05 3.09 5.78
N ALA A 501 -30.18 3.94 6.35
CA ALA A 501 -30.32 4.43 7.71
C ALA A 501 -31.57 5.30 7.90
N PHE A 502 -31.85 6.23 6.98
CA PHE A 502 -33.06 7.07 7.02
C PHE A 502 -34.34 6.23 6.90
N ASN A 503 -34.34 5.18 6.07
CA ASN A 503 -35.49 4.28 5.98
C ASN A 503 -35.72 3.54 7.30
N ALA A 504 -34.67 3.05 7.96
CA ALA A 504 -34.80 2.43 9.28
C ALA A 504 -35.25 3.41 10.37
N LEU A 505 -34.82 4.68 10.29
CA LEU A 505 -35.20 5.74 11.22
C LEU A 505 -36.68 6.14 11.14
N LYS A 506 -37.36 5.89 10.01
CA LYS A 506 -38.81 6.12 9.87
C LYS A 506 -39.63 5.29 10.85
N ASP A 507 -39.19 4.07 11.17
CA ASP A 507 -39.84 3.21 12.16
C ASP A 507 -39.79 3.82 13.58
N TYR A 508 -38.84 4.73 13.82
CA TYR A 508 -38.70 5.51 15.05
C TYR A 508 -39.34 6.90 14.96
N GLY A 509 -40.01 7.22 13.84
CA GLY A 509 -40.67 8.51 13.61
C GLY A 509 -39.74 9.65 13.21
N PHE A 510 -38.49 9.35 12.81
CA PHE A 510 -37.51 10.36 12.43
C PHE A 510 -37.30 10.42 10.92
N PHE A 511 -37.09 11.65 10.44
CA PHE A 511 -36.95 11.97 9.02
C PHE A 511 -35.71 12.84 8.80
N LEU A 512 -35.34 13.04 7.53
CA LEU A 512 -34.16 13.81 7.14
C LEU A 512 -34.13 15.23 7.76
N LYS A 513 -35.28 15.88 7.91
CA LYS A 513 -35.40 17.21 8.55
C LYS A 513 -34.90 17.25 9.99
N ASP A 514 -34.96 16.11 10.71
CA ASP A 514 -34.59 16.01 12.13
C ASP A 514 -33.06 15.99 12.33
N PHE A 515 -32.32 15.76 11.26
CA PHE A 515 -30.85 15.80 11.20
C PHE A 515 -30.30 17.15 10.72
N ILE A 516 -31.19 18.09 10.39
CA ILE A 516 -30.85 19.46 9.98
C ILE A 516 -31.19 20.40 11.15
N PRO A 517 -30.32 21.34 11.53
CA PRO A 517 -30.61 22.30 12.60
C PRO A 517 -31.92 23.05 12.37
N ALA A 518 -32.82 22.99 13.36
CA ALA A 518 -34.20 23.48 13.30
C ALA A 518 -34.36 25.01 13.09
N GLY A 519 -33.25 25.76 13.10
CA GLY A 519 -33.24 27.21 12.86
C GLY A 519 -33.73 28.02 14.07
N MET A 520 -34.18 29.24 13.81
CA MET A 520 -34.63 30.20 14.84
C MET A 520 -36.13 30.46 14.74
N LYS A 521 -36.80 30.64 15.88
CA LYS A 521 -38.18 31.12 15.99
C LYS A 521 -38.21 32.26 17.00
N ASN A 522 -38.72 33.42 16.62
CA ASN A 522 -38.73 34.63 17.47
C ASN A 522 -37.34 35.03 18.00
N ALA A 523 -36.29 34.91 17.17
CA ALA A 523 -34.89 35.16 17.53
C ALA A 523 -34.29 34.20 18.58
N GLU A 524 -34.98 33.12 18.95
CA GLU A 524 -34.43 32.05 19.79
C GLU A 524 -34.24 30.76 18.98
N PRO A 525 -33.16 29.99 19.23
CA PRO A 525 -32.97 28.69 18.60
C PRO A 525 -34.09 27.72 18.98
N VAL A 526 -34.59 26.96 17.99
CA VAL A 526 -35.55 25.89 18.24
C VAL A 526 -34.79 24.63 18.65
N TYR A 527 -35.23 24.01 19.75
CA TYR A 527 -34.67 22.76 20.25
C TYR A 527 -35.74 21.67 20.21
N PRO A 528 -35.81 20.85 19.14
CA PRO A 528 -36.82 19.80 19.03
C PRO A 528 -36.56 18.61 19.94
N PHE A 529 -35.32 18.41 20.37
CA PHE A 529 -34.90 17.24 21.15
C PHE A 529 -34.25 17.66 22.47
N LEU A 530 -34.52 16.88 23.52
CA LEU A 530 -33.95 17.07 24.85
C LEU A 530 -33.29 15.77 25.28
N ILE A 531 -32.07 15.86 25.80
CA ILE A 531 -31.42 14.76 26.50
C ILE A 531 -31.48 15.05 28.00
N GLU A 532 -31.99 14.11 28.78
CA GLU A 532 -32.03 14.24 30.24
C GLU A 532 -31.24 13.10 30.88
N ARG A 533 -30.33 13.44 31.80
CA ARG A 533 -29.56 12.49 32.61
C ARG A 533 -29.39 13.09 34.01
N ASP A 534 -29.85 12.35 35.02
CA ASP A 534 -29.95 12.85 36.40
C ASP A 534 -30.69 14.21 36.44
N ASP A 535 -30.08 15.26 37.01
CA ASP A 535 -30.65 16.62 37.10
C ASP A 535 -30.32 17.51 35.90
N GLN A 536 -29.67 16.97 34.85
CA GLN A 536 -29.23 17.76 33.71
C GLN A 536 -30.11 17.57 32.48
N VAL A 537 -30.45 18.69 31.85
CA VAL A 537 -31.21 18.76 30.60
C VAL A 537 -30.36 19.46 29.53
N VAL A 538 -30.01 18.74 28.47
CA VAL A 538 -29.30 19.25 27.30
C VAL A 538 -30.30 19.43 26.16
N LYS A 539 -30.29 20.60 25.52
CA LYS A 539 -31.19 20.94 24.42
C LYS A 539 -30.46 20.80 23.09
N LEU A 540 -31.00 20.00 22.16
CA LEU A 540 -30.39 19.78 20.84
C LEU A 540 -31.17 20.48 19.74
N THR A 541 -30.47 21.01 18.75
CA THR A 541 -31.12 21.63 17.57
C THR A 541 -31.39 20.64 16.44
N SER A 542 -30.72 19.47 16.48
CA SER A 542 -30.91 18.35 15.56
C SER A 542 -30.48 17.03 16.22
N LEU A 543 -30.95 15.89 15.71
CA LEU A 543 -30.51 14.56 16.15
C LEU A 543 -29.04 14.27 15.85
N ARG A 544 -28.43 15.02 14.93
CA ARG A 544 -27.00 14.90 14.62
C ARG A 544 -26.10 15.24 15.82
N GLU A 545 -26.58 16.11 16.71
CA GLU A 545 -25.85 16.48 17.93
C GLU A 545 -25.88 15.38 19.00
N LEU A 546 -26.78 14.39 18.87
CA LEU A 546 -27.01 13.37 19.90
C LEU A 546 -25.76 12.56 20.22
N THR A 547 -25.03 12.06 19.22
CA THR A 547 -23.82 11.24 19.44
C THR A 547 -22.72 12.05 20.12
N ALA A 548 -22.51 13.30 19.72
CA ALA A 548 -21.53 14.19 20.32
C ALA A 548 -21.86 14.51 21.78
N GLU A 549 -23.13 14.79 22.10
CA GLU A 549 -23.54 15.05 23.48
C GLU A 549 -23.51 13.79 24.35
N LEU A 550 -23.88 12.62 23.82
CA LEU A 550 -23.74 11.34 24.54
C LEU A 550 -22.27 11.05 24.87
N ARG A 551 -21.34 11.30 23.94
CA ARG A 551 -19.89 11.16 24.21
C ARG A 551 -19.44 12.04 25.38
N LYS A 552 -19.85 13.32 25.39
CA LYS A 552 -19.55 14.26 26.49
C LYS A 552 -20.15 13.79 27.82
N LEU A 553 -21.37 13.24 27.79
CA LEU A 553 -22.00 12.67 28.98
C LEU A 553 -21.26 11.44 29.49
N GLY A 554 -20.81 10.55 28.59
CA GLY A 554 -20.05 9.35 28.95
C GLY A 554 -18.62 9.63 29.44
N GLU A 555 -18.03 10.74 29.02
CA GLU A 555 -16.71 11.19 29.50
C GLU A 555 -16.73 11.63 30.97
N ARG A 556 -17.90 11.95 31.53
CA ARG A 556 -18.01 12.44 32.91
C ARG A 556 -17.56 11.40 33.93
N GLY A 557 -16.66 11.82 34.81
CA GLY A 557 -16.08 10.94 35.83
C GLY A 557 -15.00 9.99 35.28
N LEU A 558 -14.62 10.13 34.01
CA LEU A 558 -13.43 9.52 33.43
C LEU A 558 -12.28 10.53 33.45
N THR A 559 -11.06 10.03 33.62
CA THR A 559 -9.85 10.74 33.23
C THR A 559 -9.28 10.05 32.00
N LEU A 560 -9.41 10.71 30.85
CA LEU A 560 -8.89 10.23 29.57
C LEU A 560 -7.48 10.80 29.35
N THR A 561 -6.52 9.94 29.04
CA THR A 561 -5.20 10.34 28.54
C THR A 561 -5.01 9.70 27.18
N ARG A 562 -4.80 10.51 26.14
CA ARG A 562 -4.41 10.00 24.81
C ARG A 562 -2.88 9.95 24.76
N PHE A 563 -2.32 8.80 24.42
CA PHE A 563 -0.88 8.66 24.21
C PHE A 563 -0.51 9.18 22.83
N LYS A 564 0.53 10.00 22.74
CA LYS A 564 1.08 10.46 21.45
C LYS A 564 2.30 9.65 21.00
N GLY A 565 3.01 9.06 21.94
CA GLY A 565 4.17 8.22 21.68
C GLY A 565 4.44 7.27 22.85
N LEU A 566 5.22 6.24 22.59
CA LEU A 566 5.58 5.20 23.56
C LEU A 566 6.34 5.78 24.76
N GLY A 567 7.06 6.89 24.57
CA GLY A 567 7.79 7.58 25.63
C GLY A 567 6.90 8.24 26.70
N GLU A 568 5.61 8.42 26.44
CA GLU A 568 4.64 8.93 27.44
C GLU A 568 4.14 7.83 28.40
N MET A 569 4.38 6.57 28.06
CA MET A 569 4.02 5.42 28.88
C MET A 569 5.16 5.10 29.85
N ASN A 570 4.81 4.84 31.11
CA ASN A 570 5.80 4.30 32.04
C ASN A 570 6.06 2.80 31.76
N SER A 571 7.09 2.24 32.39
CA SER A 571 7.52 0.85 32.16
C SER A 571 6.43 -0.20 32.45
N ASP A 572 5.63 0.01 33.51
CA ASP A 572 4.56 -0.92 33.88
C ASP A 572 3.40 -0.86 32.88
N GLU A 573 3.06 0.35 32.40
CA GLU A 573 2.05 0.57 31.38
C GLU A 573 2.45 -0.07 30.05
N LEU A 574 3.72 0.08 29.66
CA LEU A 574 4.24 -0.50 28.44
C LEU A 574 4.25 -2.04 28.51
N TRP A 575 4.61 -2.59 29.68
CA TRP A 575 4.51 -4.03 29.94
C TRP A 575 3.07 -4.53 29.79
N ASP A 576 2.15 -3.99 30.58
CA ASP A 576 0.77 -4.47 30.67
C ASP A 576 -0.02 -4.37 29.36
N THR A 577 0.42 -3.52 28.44
CA THR A 577 -0.33 -3.21 27.21
C THR A 577 0.31 -3.78 25.95
N SER A 578 1.65 -3.75 25.86
CA SER A 578 2.37 -3.92 24.60
C SER A 578 3.45 -5.00 24.65
N MET A 579 3.86 -5.44 25.85
CA MET A 579 4.97 -6.39 26.00
C MET A 579 4.60 -7.70 26.68
N ASP A 580 3.63 -7.70 27.59
CA ASP A 580 3.14 -8.90 28.27
C ASP A 580 2.54 -9.90 27.24
N PRO A 581 3.13 -11.10 27.06
CA PRO A 581 2.62 -12.11 26.13
C PRO A 581 1.16 -12.53 26.37
N GLU A 582 0.64 -12.38 27.59
CA GLU A 582 -0.74 -12.76 27.92
C GLU A 582 -1.77 -11.68 27.54
N LYS A 583 -1.36 -10.41 27.45
CA LYS A 583 -2.27 -9.27 27.27
C LYS A 583 -2.12 -8.54 25.94
N ARG A 584 -0.91 -8.53 25.37
CA ARG A 584 -0.60 -7.72 24.19
C ARG A 584 -1.31 -8.24 22.93
N VAL A 585 -1.45 -7.34 21.96
CA VAL A 585 -1.90 -7.66 20.61
C VAL A 585 -0.77 -7.37 19.63
N LEU A 586 -0.43 -8.35 18.80
CA LEU A 586 0.59 -8.22 17.76
C LEU A 586 -0.03 -8.46 16.38
N LEU A 587 0.32 -7.64 15.40
CA LEU A 587 0.02 -7.89 14.00
C LEU A 587 1.16 -8.68 13.38
N GLN A 588 0.90 -9.92 12.95
CA GLN A 588 1.89 -10.72 12.23
C GLN A 588 1.98 -10.26 10.77
N VAL A 589 3.18 -9.90 10.32
CA VAL A 589 3.43 -9.56 8.92
C VAL A 589 3.46 -10.83 8.10
N ARG A 590 2.68 -10.87 7.01
CA ARG A 590 2.59 -12.01 6.09
C ARG A 590 2.91 -11.58 4.67
N MET A 591 3.43 -12.51 3.89
CA MET A 591 3.74 -12.30 2.47
C MET A 591 2.81 -13.16 1.62
N GLU A 592 1.64 -12.60 1.29
CA GLU A 592 0.63 -13.30 0.50
C GLU A 592 0.94 -13.24 -1.01
N ASP A 593 1.35 -12.08 -1.52
CA ASP A 593 1.73 -11.86 -2.92
C ASP A 593 3.02 -11.05 -2.97
N ALA A 594 4.15 -11.76 -3.01
CA ALA A 594 5.47 -11.14 -3.01
C ALA A 594 5.71 -10.19 -4.19
N ALA A 595 5.11 -10.48 -5.35
CA ALA A 595 5.23 -9.63 -6.53
C ALA A 595 4.43 -8.32 -6.37
N ALA A 596 3.25 -8.38 -5.74
CA ALA A 596 2.49 -7.18 -5.43
C ALA A 596 3.20 -6.33 -4.36
N ALA A 597 3.75 -6.98 -3.33
CA ALA A 597 4.54 -6.31 -2.30
C ALA A 597 5.77 -5.62 -2.90
N ASP A 598 6.51 -6.30 -3.79
CA ASP A 598 7.66 -5.73 -4.49
C ASP A 598 7.29 -4.45 -5.27
N GLU A 599 6.18 -4.49 -6.00
CA GLU A 599 5.69 -3.34 -6.76
C GLU A 599 5.32 -2.17 -5.84
N ILE A 600 4.62 -2.42 -4.74
CA ILE A 600 4.25 -1.39 -3.76
C ILE A 600 5.51 -0.76 -3.14
N PHE A 601 6.49 -1.57 -2.73
CA PHE A 601 7.76 -1.03 -2.21
C PHE A 601 8.52 -0.22 -3.24
N ARG A 602 8.57 -0.65 -4.51
CA ARG A 602 9.19 0.13 -5.59
C ARG A 602 8.50 1.48 -5.82
N VAL A 603 7.16 1.50 -5.81
CA VAL A 603 6.38 2.74 -6.00
C VAL A 603 6.57 3.69 -4.80
N LEU A 604 6.40 3.18 -3.58
CA LEU A 604 6.43 4.01 -2.38
C LEU A 604 7.84 4.42 -1.98
N MET A 605 8.82 3.51 -2.07
CA MET A 605 10.17 3.71 -1.54
C MET A 605 11.22 4.00 -2.62
N GLY A 606 10.88 3.89 -3.91
CA GLY A 606 11.79 4.13 -5.03
C GLY A 606 12.16 5.60 -5.29
N ASP A 607 12.93 5.82 -6.35
CA ASP A 607 13.46 7.15 -6.69
C ASP A 607 12.48 8.03 -7.47
N GLN A 608 11.59 7.43 -8.25
CA GLN A 608 10.63 8.18 -9.07
C GLN A 608 9.52 8.82 -8.23
N VAL A 609 9.24 10.10 -8.50
CA VAL A 609 8.26 10.89 -7.73
C VAL A 609 6.86 10.71 -8.30
N GLU A 610 6.73 10.67 -9.62
CA GLU A 610 5.46 10.63 -10.36
C GLU A 610 4.63 9.39 -10.01
N PRO A 611 5.16 8.14 -10.06
CA PRO A 611 4.36 6.97 -9.70
C PRO A 611 3.92 6.98 -8.23
N ARG A 612 4.77 7.51 -7.33
CA ARG A 612 4.42 7.69 -5.92
C ARG A 612 3.29 8.70 -5.79
N ARG A 613 3.38 9.81 -6.51
CA ARG A 613 2.35 10.87 -6.50
C ARG A 613 1.02 10.35 -7.01
N GLU A 614 1.00 9.65 -8.13
CA GLU A 614 -0.22 9.01 -8.67
C GLU A 614 -0.83 8.03 -7.66
N PHE A 615 0.01 7.23 -6.99
CA PHE A 615 -0.43 6.32 -5.95
C PHE A 615 -1.08 7.07 -4.78
N ILE A 616 -0.45 8.15 -4.32
CA ILE A 616 -0.98 9.00 -3.24
C ILE A 616 -2.30 9.65 -3.69
N GLU A 617 -2.36 10.28 -4.87
CA GLU A 617 -3.57 10.95 -5.37
C GLU A 617 -4.74 9.96 -5.51
N LYS A 618 -4.46 8.75 -6.01
CA LYS A 618 -5.46 7.69 -6.16
C LYS A 618 -6.00 7.19 -4.83
N HIS A 619 -5.16 7.11 -3.80
CA HIS A 619 -5.52 6.51 -2.51
C HIS A 619 -5.74 7.52 -1.38
N ALA A 620 -5.48 8.82 -1.59
CA ALA A 620 -5.58 9.85 -0.56
C ALA A 620 -7.01 9.97 0.00
N LEU A 621 -8.02 9.78 -0.85
CA LEU A 621 -9.43 9.83 -0.46
C LEU A 621 -9.89 8.56 0.28
N ASP A 622 -9.14 7.47 0.16
CA ASP A 622 -9.42 6.21 0.86
C ASP A 622 -8.91 6.25 2.32
N VAL A 623 -8.04 7.21 2.66
CA VAL A 623 -7.43 7.31 3.99
C VAL A 623 -8.43 7.90 4.99
N LYS A 624 -8.94 7.01 5.86
CA LYS A 624 -9.96 7.34 6.87
C LYS A 624 -9.39 8.05 8.11
N GLU A 625 -8.15 7.76 8.47
CA GLU A 625 -7.46 8.31 9.65
C GLU A 625 -6.07 8.80 9.21
N LEU A 626 -5.99 10.06 8.74
CA LEU A 626 -4.72 10.77 8.54
C LEU A 626 -4.21 11.39 9.84
N ASP A 627 -5.11 11.58 10.81
CA ASP A 627 -4.80 12.03 12.15
C ASP A 627 -4.68 10.83 13.08
N ILE A 628 -3.47 10.67 13.58
CA ILE A 628 -3.10 9.80 14.70
C ILE A 628 -3.68 10.30 16.00
#